data_AF-A0A0V0VHD6-F1
#
_entry.id   AF-A0A0V0VHD6-F1
#
_cell.length_a   1.000
_cell.length_b   1.000
_cell.length_c   1.000
_cell.angle_alpha   90.00
_cell.angle_beta   90.00
_cell.angle_gamma   90.00
#
_symmetry.space_group_name_H-M   'P 1'
#
loop_
_entity.id
_entity.type
_entity.pdbx_description
1 polymer ?
#
loop_
_entity_poly.entity_id
_entity_poly.type
_entity_poly.pdbx_seq_one_letter_code
_entity_poly.pdbx_strand_id
1 'polypeptide(L)'
;LPELPDILPELPDILPEIPDVLPELPVIPDIIDPTIPSSPDVVVIVVNPNKVNYGKLTPEYISKLILSENGVDCSDVKDILKKHDIPLNDGVFEVKKVNCNGDQQCKRKLLCNMTEDDGGWTVIQNRVNGKVDFQRAWTGYKNGFGSYAHDFWLGNEILYELTNQPNHEYEMLITLKTADGQEKIAHYKKFKVEHEKQYYRLHLGSLDKGTGDTLRESRGMPFGTFDRQRDAIETLTCGAWWRSGWWYNQKCSYGGNLNVPFKPVARSSHLKGVKWGISQTQGQEPTIMQTRVMIRRV
;
A
#
# COMPACT_ATOMS: atom_id res chain seq x y z
N LEU A 1 -22.18 10.79 -33.31
CA LEU A 1 -20.71 10.71 -33.22
C LEU A 1 -20.15 11.67 -34.26
N PRO A 2 -19.30 12.65 -33.92
CA PRO A 2 -18.60 13.41 -34.93
C PRO A 2 -17.37 12.63 -35.41
N GLU A 3 -17.15 12.65 -36.71
CA GLU A 3 -16.12 11.93 -37.46
C GLU A 3 -14.71 12.36 -37.05
N LEU A 4 -13.78 11.38 -36.96
CA LEU A 4 -12.35 11.63 -36.79
C LEU A 4 -11.76 12.14 -38.11
N PRO A 5 -10.81 13.09 -38.10
CA PRO A 5 -10.04 13.45 -39.28
C PRO A 5 -8.98 12.37 -39.60
N ASP A 6 -8.99 11.90 -40.86
CA ASP A 6 -8.05 10.96 -41.49
C ASP A 6 -6.68 11.60 -41.78
N ILE A 7 -5.91 11.95 -40.74
CA ILE A 7 -4.51 12.34 -40.95
C ILE A 7 -3.64 11.70 -39.86
N LEU A 8 -3.06 10.55 -40.18
CA LEU A 8 -1.88 10.03 -39.48
C LEU A 8 -0.67 10.89 -39.88
N PRO A 9 0.15 11.36 -38.93
CA PRO A 9 1.42 11.99 -39.27
C PRO A 9 2.36 10.94 -39.87
N GLU A 10 2.93 11.24 -41.04
CA GLU A 10 4.00 10.44 -41.66
C GLU A 10 5.21 10.35 -40.71
N LEU A 11 5.67 9.13 -40.45
CA LEU A 11 6.94 8.91 -39.76
C LEU A 11 8.09 9.37 -40.67
N PRO A 12 9.13 10.02 -40.13
CA PRO A 12 10.32 10.34 -40.91
C PRO A 12 11.03 9.04 -41.34
N ASP A 13 11.32 8.92 -42.64
CA ASP A 13 12.00 7.79 -43.30
C ASP A 13 13.50 7.62 -42.95
N ILE A 14 13.97 8.24 -41.87
CA ILE A 14 15.38 8.20 -41.47
C ILE A 14 15.49 7.43 -40.17
N LEU A 15 15.70 6.11 -40.29
CA LEU A 15 16.28 5.31 -39.22
C LEU A 15 17.73 5.78 -39.00
N PRO A 16 18.15 6.04 -37.75
CA PRO A 16 19.54 6.35 -37.48
C PRO A 16 20.42 5.15 -37.86
N GLU A 17 21.46 5.39 -38.65
CA GLU A 17 22.47 4.37 -38.97
C GLU A 17 23.11 3.85 -37.68
N ILE A 18 22.99 2.54 -37.48
CA ILE A 18 23.67 1.82 -36.40
C ILE A 18 25.13 1.68 -36.84
N PRO A 19 26.12 2.16 -36.08
CA PRO A 19 27.52 1.94 -36.43
C PRO A 19 27.84 0.44 -36.36
N ASP A 20 28.41 -0.11 -37.43
CA ASP A 20 28.81 -1.53 -37.56
C ASP A 20 29.94 -1.96 -36.59
N VAL A 21 30.46 -1.04 -35.78
CA VAL A 21 31.55 -1.31 -34.84
C VAL A 21 31.22 -0.70 -33.47
N LEU A 22 30.92 -1.58 -32.51
CA LEU A 22 30.91 -1.23 -31.09
C LEU A 22 32.34 -0.92 -30.64
N PRO A 23 32.58 0.15 -29.86
CA PRO A 23 33.90 0.41 -29.29
C PRO A 23 34.30 -0.74 -28.36
N GLU A 24 35.49 -1.29 -28.55
CA GLU A 24 36.07 -2.27 -27.63
C GLU A 24 36.16 -1.66 -26.22
N LEU A 25 35.56 -2.35 -25.24
CA LEU A 25 35.72 -2.00 -23.84
C LEU A 25 37.19 -2.22 -23.43
N PRO A 26 37.80 -1.29 -22.67
CA PRO A 26 39.16 -1.49 -22.19
C PRO A 26 39.23 -2.73 -21.31
N VAL A 27 40.14 -3.65 -21.66
CA VAL A 27 40.50 -4.80 -20.83
C VAL A 27 41.16 -4.26 -19.57
N ILE A 28 40.47 -4.37 -18.44
CA ILE A 28 41.06 -4.09 -17.12
C ILE A 28 42.01 -5.26 -16.83
N PRO A 29 43.32 -5.03 -16.61
CA PRO A 29 44.20 -6.10 -16.17
C PRO A 29 43.80 -6.53 -14.76
N ASP A 30 43.62 -7.84 -14.56
CA ASP A 30 43.46 -8.46 -13.24
C ASP A 30 44.72 -8.18 -12.41
N ILE A 31 44.65 -7.15 -11.57
CA ILE A 31 45.62 -6.95 -10.48
C ILE A 31 45.13 -7.78 -9.31
N ILE A 32 45.46 -9.07 -9.33
CA ILE A 32 45.42 -9.91 -8.14
C ILE A 32 46.81 -9.81 -7.51
N ASP A 33 46.93 -9.00 -6.46
CA ASP A 33 48.08 -9.00 -5.56
C ASP A 33 48.02 -10.29 -4.71
N PRO A 34 48.98 -11.22 -4.86
CA PRO A 34 48.98 -12.48 -4.11
C PRO A 34 49.43 -12.33 -2.65
N THR A 35 49.64 -11.10 -2.15
CA THR A 35 50.16 -10.84 -0.79
C THR A 35 49.17 -10.21 0.18
N ILE A 36 47.90 -10.03 -0.20
CA ILE A 36 46.86 -9.47 0.68
C ILE A 36 46.04 -10.62 1.31
N PRO A 37 46.09 -10.83 2.64
CA PRO A 37 45.27 -11.84 3.30
C PRO A 37 43.79 -11.44 3.22
N SER A 38 42.95 -12.37 2.78
CA SER A 38 41.50 -12.23 2.78
C SER A 38 40.96 -12.32 4.22
N SER A 39 40.76 -11.17 4.86
CA SER A 39 39.80 -11.04 5.96
C SER A 39 39.46 -9.57 6.20
N PRO A 40 38.20 -9.16 6.08
CA PRO A 40 37.62 -8.26 7.04
C PRO A 40 37.02 -9.09 8.17
N ASP A 41 37.55 -8.88 9.37
CA ASP A 41 37.10 -9.47 10.62
C ASP A 41 35.58 -9.40 10.75
N VAL A 42 34.94 -10.58 10.73
CA VAL A 42 33.61 -10.73 11.28
C VAL A 42 33.77 -10.57 12.79
N VAL A 43 33.39 -9.41 13.32
CA VAL A 43 33.17 -9.26 14.76
C VAL A 43 31.98 -10.15 15.13
N VAL A 44 32.27 -11.40 15.53
CA VAL A 44 31.31 -12.27 16.17
C VAL A 44 31.10 -11.72 17.57
N ILE A 45 30.06 -10.90 17.74
CA ILE A 45 29.53 -10.62 19.08
C ILE A 45 28.91 -11.93 19.55
N VAL A 46 29.58 -12.59 20.50
CA VAL A 46 29.07 -13.78 21.17
C VAL A 46 27.84 -13.37 21.98
N VAL A 47 26.66 -13.53 21.39
CA VAL A 47 25.40 -13.49 22.12
C VAL A 47 25.06 -14.92 22.52
N ASN A 48 25.34 -15.24 23.79
CA ASN A 48 24.89 -16.44 24.52
C ASN A 48 25.12 -17.81 23.83
N PRO A 49 26.09 -18.63 24.28
CA PRO A 49 26.45 -19.91 23.65
C PRO A 49 25.32 -20.97 23.59
N ASN A 50 24.15 -20.71 24.17
CA ASN A 50 22.99 -21.62 24.16
C ASN A 50 21.87 -21.24 23.16
N LYS A 51 22.05 -20.22 22.30
CA LYS A 51 21.00 -19.79 21.33
C LYS A 51 21.51 -19.47 19.92
N VAL A 52 22.59 -20.11 19.48
CA VAL A 52 23.13 -19.82 18.15
C VAL A 52 22.65 -20.87 17.14
N ASN A 53 21.45 -20.66 16.60
CA ASN A 53 20.96 -21.45 15.47
C ASN A 53 21.28 -20.71 14.18
N TYR A 54 22.54 -20.81 13.71
CA TYR A 54 22.93 -20.33 12.37
C TYR A 54 22.40 -21.26 11.27
N GLY A 55 21.08 -21.44 11.21
CA GLY A 55 20.43 -21.57 9.91
C GLY A 55 20.35 -20.17 9.33
N LYS A 56 20.74 -19.96 8.07
CA LYS A 56 20.50 -18.67 7.40
C LYS A 56 19.02 -18.33 7.60
N LEU A 57 18.72 -17.17 8.21
CA LEU A 57 17.39 -16.59 8.28
C LEU A 57 16.93 -16.26 6.86
N THR A 58 16.46 -17.27 6.13
CA THR A 58 15.97 -17.09 4.77
C THR A 58 14.51 -16.66 4.79
N PRO A 59 14.03 -15.95 3.75
CA PRO A 59 12.60 -15.63 3.61
C PRO A 59 11.70 -16.87 3.71
N GLU A 60 12.16 -18.03 3.22
CA GLU A 60 11.42 -19.29 3.30
C GLU A 60 11.30 -19.81 4.72
N TYR A 61 12.35 -19.69 5.54
CA TYR A 61 12.30 -20.06 6.95
C TYR A 61 11.30 -19.18 7.71
N ILE A 62 11.38 -17.86 7.51
CA ILE A 62 10.49 -16.89 8.14
C ILE A 62 9.02 -17.15 7.74
N SER A 63 8.76 -17.39 6.45
CA SER A 63 7.41 -17.74 5.97
C SER A 63 6.88 -19.00 6.65
N LYS A 64 7.67 -20.09 6.68
CA LYS A 64 7.26 -21.35 7.33
C LYS A 64 6.99 -21.15 8.82
N LEU A 65 7.82 -20.38 9.49
CA LEU A 65 7.65 -20.05 10.91
C LEU A 65 6.31 -19.35 11.15
N ILE A 66 6.05 -18.25 10.44
CA ILE A 66 4.81 -17.45 10.56
C ILE A 66 3.58 -18.33 10.31
N LEU A 67 3.60 -19.15 9.25
CA LEU A 67 2.50 -20.03 8.90
C LEU A 67 2.28 -21.12 9.97
N SER A 68 3.35 -21.69 10.53
CA SER A 68 3.28 -22.73 11.57
C SER A 68 2.69 -22.22 12.88
N GLU A 69 2.89 -20.95 13.21
CA GLU A 69 2.33 -20.31 14.40
C GLU A 69 0.99 -19.60 14.12
N ASN A 70 0.39 -19.84 12.95
CA ASN A 70 -0.89 -19.29 12.53
C ASN A 70 -0.95 -17.76 12.46
N GLY A 71 0.14 -17.08 12.11
CA GLY A 71 0.10 -15.63 11.90
C GLY A 71 -0.81 -15.26 10.73
N VAL A 72 -1.74 -14.32 10.94
CA VAL A 72 -2.75 -13.91 9.95
C VAL A 72 -2.63 -12.43 9.54
N ASP A 73 -2.03 -11.61 10.39
CA ASP A 73 -1.77 -10.18 10.13
C ASP A 73 -0.34 -9.80 10.52
N CYS A 74 0.03 -8.53 10.29
CA CYS A 74 1.39 -8.06 10.59
C CYS A 74 1.65 -7.90 12.10
N SER A 75 0.61 -7.85 12.94
CA SER A 75 0.76 -7.83 14.40
C SER A 75 1.20 -9.22 14.88
N ASP A 76 0.60 -10.30 14.35
CA ASP A 76 1.10 -11.66 14.61
C ASP A 76 2.52 -11.85 14.11
N VAL A 77 2.83 -11.36 12.89
CA VAL A 77 4.19 -11.48 12.35
C VAL A 77 5.18 -10.80 13.30
N LYS A 78 4.89 -9.58 13.76
CA LYS A 78 5.74 -8.89 14.75
C LYS A 78 5.92 -9.71 16.03
N ASP A 79 4.85 -10.25 16.59
CA ASP A 79 4.91 -11.03 17.84
C ASP A 79 5.71 -12.33 17.67
N ILE A 80 5.52 -13.04 16.56
CA ILE A 80 6.26 -14.26 16.21
C ILE A 80 7.74 -13.93 16.02
N LEU A 81 8.09 -12.88 15.26
CA LEU A 81 9.48 -12.49 15.06
C LEU A 81 10.15 -12.09 16.39
N LYS A 82 9.46 -11.30 17.24
CA LYS A 82 9.96 -10.94 18.58
C LYS A 82 10.18 -12.18 19.46
N LYS A 83 9.23 -13.13 19.47
CA LYS A 83 9.30 -14.38 20.25
C LYS A 83 10.52 -15.23 19.88
N HIS A 84 10.94 -15.21 18.62
CA HIS A 84 12.08 -15.97 18.10
C HIS A 84 13.38 -15.17 18.01
N ASP A 85 13.45 -14.00 18.64
CA ASP A 85 14.63 -13.12 18.63
C ASP A 85 15.06 -12.72 17.19
N ILE A 86 14.10 -12.63 16.24
CA ILE A 86 14.34 -12.27 14.84
C ILE A 86 14.20 -10.75 14.64
N PRO A 87 15.17 -10.08 13.97
CA PRO A 87 15.10 -8.64 13.70
C PRO A 87 13.84 -8.23 12.95
N LEU A 88 13.20 -7.16 13.42
CA LEU A 88 12.03 -6.55 12.80
C LEU A 88 12.46 -5.66 11.63
N ASN A 89 12.14 -6.09 10.42
CA ASN A 89 12.36 -5.33 9.20
C ASN A 89 11.04 -5.21 8.43
N ASP A 90 10.83 -4.05 7.82
CA ASP A 90 9.75 -3.85 6.85
C ASP A 90 9.88 -4.85 5.70
N GLY A 91 8.76 -5.39 5.24
CA GLY A 91 8.81 -6.40 4.18
C GLY A 91 7.49 -7.03 3.85
N VAL A 92 7.51 -7.82 2.78
CA VAL A 92 6.36 -8.64 2.38
C VAL A 92 6.49 -10.00 3.05
N PHE A 93 5.49 -10.35 3.86
CA PHE A 93 5.44 -11.62 4.58
C PHE A 93 4.29 -12.48 4.06
N GLU A 94 4.49 -13.79 4.06
CA GLU A 94 3.44 -14.77 3.76
C GLU A 94 2.78 -15.18 5.08
N VAL A 95 1.46 -15.00 5.15
CA VAL A 95 0.61 -15.23 6.33
C VAL A 95 -0.54 -16.16 5.98
N LYS A 96 -1.17 -16.73 7.00
CA LYS A 96 -2.34 -17.57 6.85
C LYS A 96 -3.59 -16.74 6.51
N LYS A 97 -4.53 -17.32 5.78
CA LYS A 97 -5.87 -16.76 5.61
C LYS A 97 -6.77 -17.14 6.80
N VAL A 98 -7.60 -16.20 7.24
CA VAL A 98 -8.48 -16.34 8.41
C VAL A 98 -9.51 -17.46 8.24
N ASN A 99 -10.11 -17.60 7.04
CA ASN A 99 -11.19 -18.55 6.77
C ASN A 99 -10.79 -19.58 5.70
N CYS A 100 -9.87 -20.49 6.03
CA CYS A 100 -9.43 -21.51 5.08
C CYS A 100 -9.76 -22.93 5.59
N ASN A 101 -10.29 -23.77 4.70
CA ASN A 101 -10.62 -25.17 4.97
C ASN A 101 -9.47 -26.12 4.57
N GLY A 102 -8.23 -25.79 4.96
CA GLY A 102 -7.08 -26.71 4.82
C GLY A 102 -6.44 -26.85 3.43
N ASP A 103 -6.93 -26.17 2.39
CA ASP A 103 -6.32 -26.23 1.05
C ASP A 103 -4.99 -25.45 0.94
N GLN A 104 -4.14 -25.83 -0.03
CA GLN A 104 -2.87 -25.16 -0.37
C GLN A 104 -3.00 -23.64 -0.65
N GLN A 105 -4.21 -23.12 -0.87
CA GLN A 105 -4.51 -21.69 -1.05
C GLN A 105 -4.76 -20.92 0.27
N CYS A 106 -4.52 -21.53 1.43
CA CYS A 106 -4.70 -20.91 2.76
C CYS A 106 -3.64 -19.84 3.11
N LYS A 107 -2.91 -19.30 2.14
CA LYS A 107 -1.88 -18.28 2.39
C LYS A 107 -2.07 -17.05 1.53
N ARG A 108 -1.66 -15.90 2.06
CA ARG A 108 -1.64 -14.61 1.37
C ARG A 108 -0.36 -13.87 1.72
N LYS A 109 0.02 -12.91 0.88
CA LYS A 109 1.13 -12.01 1.17
C LYS A 109 0.58 -10.69 1.72
N LEU A 110 1.23 -10.12 2.72
CA LEU A 110 0.95 -8.78 3.26
C LEU A 110 2.24 -7.98 3.28
N LEU A 111 2.17 -6.68 2.95
CA LEU A 111 3.25 -5.75 3.24
C LEU A 111 3.12 -5.30 4.70
N CYS A 112 4.15 -5.58 5.49
CA CYS A 112 4.23 -5.21 6.89
C CYS A 112 5.24 -4.09 7.10
N ASN A 113 4.81 -3.01 7.76
CA ASN A 113 5.72 -2.05 8.34
C ASN A 113 6.00 -2.44 9.80
N MET A 114 7.27 -2.70 10.08
CA MET A 114 7.76 -3.22 11.36
C MET A 114 8.57 -2.20 12.15
N THR A 115 8.75 -1.01 11.59
CA THR A 115 9.67 0.01 12.09
C THR A 115 8.97 1.30 12.55
N GLU A 116 7.85 1.70 11.93
CA GLU A 116 7.11 2.90 12.31
C GLU A 116 6.18 2.62 13.50
N ASP A 117 6.18 3.50 14.51
CA ASP A 117 5.29 3.45 15.68
C ASP A 117 5.27 2.06 16.37
N ASP A 118 6.42 1.46 16.70
CA ASP A 118 6.57 0.07 17.23
C ASP A 118 6.15 -1.04 16.25
N GLY A 119 5.80 -0.73 15.01
CA GLY A 119 5.59 -1.70 13.94
C GLY A 119 4.37 -2.60 14.12
N GLY A 120 4.31 -3.66 13.32
CA GLY A 120 3.19 -4.60 13.27
C GLY A 120 2.02 -4.10 12.42
N TRP A 121 2.28 -3.12 11.55
CA TRP A 121 1.30 -2.48 10.68
C TRP A 121 1.13 -3.26 9.38
N THR A 122 -0.10 -3.67 9.07
CA THR A 122 -0.47 -4.17 7.75
C THR A 122 -0.77 -3.00 6.83
N VAL A 123 0.03 -2.83 5.78
CA VAL A 123 -0.18 -1.78 4.79
C VAL A 123 -1.34 -2.18 3.87
N ILE A 124 -2.40 -1.37 3.84
CA ILE A 124 -3.61 -1.64 3.06
C ILE A 124 -3.67 -0.84 1.76
N GLN A 125 -2.97 0.28 1.72
CA GLN A 125 -2.80 1.12 0.54
C GLN A 125 -1.42 1.74 0.60
N ASN A 126 -0.74 1.76 -0.54
CA ASN A 126 0.50 2.48 -0.70
C ASN A 126 0.47 3.18 -2.05
N ARG A 127 0.88 4.45 -2.09
CA ARG A 127 0.99 5.27 -3.30
C ARG A 127 2.30 6.02 -3.24
N VAL A 128 3.19 5.75 -4.19
CA VAL A 128 4.56 6.29 -4.20
C VAL A 128 4.95 6.93 -5.52
N ASN A 129 4.34 6.51 -6.64
CA ASN A 129 4.70 7.04 -7.96
C ASN A 129 3.52 7.24 -8.92
N GLY A 130 2.31 6.79 -8.55
CA GLY A 130 1.11 7.01 -9.36
C GLY A 130 1.04 6.18 -10.64
N LYS A 131 1.88 5.16 -10.80
CA LYS A 131 1.92 4.32 -12.03
C LYS A 131 0.77 3.31 -12.11
N VAL A 132 0.15 2.97 -10.98
CA VAL A 132 -1.00 2.08 -10.94
C VAL A 132 -2.28 2.89 -11.05
N ASP A 133 -3.14 2.49 -11.98
CA ASP A 133 -4.47 3.07 -12.11
C ASP A 133 -5.37 2.61 -10.96
N PHE A 134 -5.96 3.57 -10.25
CA PHE A 134 -6.92 3.36 -9.15
C PHE A 134 -8.37 3.56 -9.59
N GLN A 135 -8.63 3.91 -10.86
CA GLN A 135 -9.95 3.87 -11.47
C GLN A 135 -10.34 2.42 -11.79
N ARG A 136 -10.53 1.61 -10.74
CA ARG A 136 -10.85 0.19 -10.84
C ARG A 136 -12.33 -0.08 -10.58
N ALA A 137 -12.82 -1.13 -11.23
CA ALA A 137 -14.15 -1.68 -11.01
C ALA A 137 -14.26 -2.30 -9.61
N TRP A 138 -15.48 -2.61 -9.18
CA TRP A 138 -15.77 -3.23 -7.89
C TRP A 138 -14.92 -4.48 -7.64
N THR A 139 -14.84 -5.37 -8.62
CA THR A 139 -14.07 -6.62 -8.54
C THR A 139 -12.59 -6.37 -8.28
N GLY A 140 -12.02 -5.29 -8.85
CA GLY A 140 -10.64 -4.90 -8.59
C GLY A 140 -10.43 -4.47 -7.15
N TYR A 141 -11.30 -3.58 -6.63
CA TYR A 141 -11.22 -3.15 -5.23
C TYR A 141 -11.53 -4.28 -4.24
N LYS A 142 -12.41 -5.22 -4.60
CA LYS A 142 -12.69 -6.43 -3.81
C LYS A 142 -11.45 -7.31 -3.65
N ASN A 143 -10.79 -7.64 -4.76
CA ASN A 143 -9.69 -8.60 -4.78
C ASN A 143 -8.32 -7.98 -4.45
N GLY A 144 -8.19 -6.66 -4.61
CA GLY A 144 -6.90 -5.97 -4.56
C GLY A 144 -6.24 -5.86 -5.93
N PHE A 145 -5.32 -4.92 -6.07
CA PHE A 145 -4.58 -4.66 -7.30
C PHE A 145 -3.29 -3.90 -7.03
N GLY A 146 -2.38 -3.92 -8.02
CA GLY A 146 -1.08 -3.24 -7.94
C GLY A 146 0.04 -4.18 -7.51
N SER A 147 1.10 -3.62 -6.92
CA SER A 147 2.28 -4.37 -6.48
C SER A 147 2.82 -3.81 -5.17
N TYR A 148 3.20 -4.69 -4.25
CA TYR A 148 3.83 -4.29 -2.99
C TYR A 148 5.16 -3.55 -3.17
N ALA A 149 5.79 -3.63 -4.34
CA ALA A 149 6.98 -2.85 -4.66
C ALA A 149 6.67 -1.35 -4.85
N HIS A 150 5.43 -1.00 -5.22
CA HIS A 150 5.02 0.34 -5.62
C HIS A 150 3.63 0.67 -5.08
N ASP A 151 2.73 1.07 -5.97
CA ASP A 151 1.36 1.44 -5.69
C ASP A 151 0.46 0.20 -5.62
N PHE A 152 -0.37 0.08 -4.59
CA PHE A 152 -1.36 -1.00 -4.49
C PHE A 152 -2.56 -0.66 -3.60
N TRP A 153 -3.63 -1.43 -3.78
CA TRP A 153 -4.74 -1.56 -2.85
C TRP A 153 -4.85 -3.02 -2.43
N LEU A 154 -4.88 -3.28 -1.13
CA LEU A 154 -4.82 -4.65 -0.59
C LEU A 154 -6.02 -5.51 -1.00
N GLY A 155 -7.21 -4.91 -1.07
CA GLY A 155 -8.45 -5.61 -1.40
C GLY A 155 -9.44 -5.59 -0.25
N ASN A 156 -10.68 -5.23 -0.54
CA ASN A 156 -11.73 -5.04 0.46
C ASN A 156 -12.12 -6.36 1.14
N GLU A 157 -12.05 -7.49 0.44
CA GLU A 157 -12.32 -8.79 1.04
C GLU A 157 -11.27 -9.14 2.10
N ILE A 158 -10.00 -8.84 1.81
CA ILE A 158 -8.89 -9.04 2.74
C ILE A 158 -9.09 -8.14 3.98
N LEU A 159 -9.51 -6.88 3.80
CA LEU A 159 -9.82 -5.98 4.91
C LEU A 159 -10.96 -6.50 5.78
N TYR A 160 -12.03 -6.99 5.16
CA TYR A 160 -13.16 -7.59 5.86
C TYR A 160 -12.71 -8.79 6.69
N GLU A 161 -12.00 -9.73 6.08
CA GLU A 161 -11.49 -10.93 6.74
C GLU A 161 -10.61 -10.60 7.95
N LEU A 162 -9.71 -9.63 7.84
CA LEU A 162 -8.81 -9.26 8.93
C LEU A 162 -9.59 -8.59 10.07
N THR A 163 -10.41 -7.58 9.76
CA THR A 163 -11.06 -6.71 10.76
C THR A 163 -12.34 -7.28 11.38
N ASN A 164 -12.76 -8.48 10.97
CA ASN A 164 -13.93 -9.19 11.52
C ASN A 164 -13.57 -10.47 12.27
N GLN A 165 -12.30 -10.68 12.59
CA GLN A 165 -11.88 -11.77 13.45
C GLN A 165 -12.44 -11.62 14.87
N PRO A 166 -12.91 -12.70 15.51
CA PRO A 166 -13.37 -12.65 16.90
C PRO A 166 -12.29 -12.08 17.82
N ASN A 167 -12.67 -11.16 18.70
CA ASN A 167 -11.79 -10.52 19.69
C ASN A 167 -10.63 -9.69 19.11
N HIS A 168 -10.63 -9.39 17.81
CA HIS A 168 -9.64 -8.49 17.21
C HIS A 168 -10.29 -7.14 16.95
N GLU A 169 -9.71 -6.08 17.49
CA GLU A 169 -9.97 -4.71 17.06
C GLU A 169 -8.75 -4.18 16.32
N TYR A 170 -8.97 -3.28 15.35
CA TYR A 170 -7.89 -2.67 14.58
C TYR A 170 -7.95 -1.16 14.68
N GLU A 171 -6.79 -0.53 14.73
CA GLU A 171 -6.60 0.90 14.53
C GLU A 171 -6.08 1.19 13.11
N MET A 172 -6.13 2.45 12.68
CA MET A 172 -5.64 2.88 11.37
C MET A 172 -4.68 4.06 11.49
N LEU A 173 -3.56 3.94 10.80
CA LEU A 173 -2.57 5.00 10.63
C LEU A 173 -2.45 5.38 9.15
N ILE A 174 -2.55 6.68 8.89
CA ILE A 174 -2.28 7.26 7.57
C ILE A 174 -1.01 8.07 7.67
N THR A 175 -0.06 7.83 6.78
CA THR A 175 1.13 8.66 6.60
C THR A 175 1.12 9.29 5.22
N LEU A 176 1.45 10.57 5.16
CA LEU A 176 1.48 11.36 3.93
C LEU A 176 2.84 12.03 3.82
N LYS A 177 3.42 12.02 2.62
CA LYS A 177 4.62 12.79 2.30
C LYS A 177 4.29 13.86 1.28
N THR A 178 4.60 15.11 1.62
CA THR A 178 4.39 16.26 0.73
C THR A 178 5.61 16.53 -0.14
N ALA A 179 5.45 17.34 -1.19
CA ALA A 179 6.51 17.65 -2.15
C ALA A 179 7.73 18.38 -1.54
N ASP A 180 7.53 19.10 -0.43
CA ASP A 180 8.59 19.73 0.38
C ASP A 180 9.23 18.75 1.39
N GLY A 181 8.87 17.47 1.35
CA GLY A 181 9.45 16.41 2.16
C GLY A 181 8.86 16.28 3.56
N GLN A 182 7.87 17.09 3.95
CA GLN A 182 7.22 16.96 5.26
C GLN A 182 6.39 15.67 5.32
N GLU A 183 6.45 15.03 6.48
CA GLU A 183 5.63 13.86 6.80
C GLU A 183 4.49 14.27 7.73
N LYS A 184 3.30 13.76 7.43
CA LYS A 184 2.06 14.07 8.17
C LYS A 184 1.33 12.79 8.49
N ILE A 185 0.71 12.75 9.66
CA ILE A 185 0.00 11.57 10.15
C ILE A 185 -1.46 11.87 10.48
N ALA A 186 -2.30 10.84 10.34
CA ALA A 186 -3.62 10.79 10.93
C ALA A 186 -3.85 9.40 11.53
N HIS A 187 -4.16 9.36 12.82
CA HIS A 187 -4.33 8.13 13.60
C HIS A 187 -5.79 8.00 14.05
N TYR A 188 -6.41 6.85 13.84
CA TYR A 188 -7.79 6.57 14.22
C TYR A 188 -7.86 5.30 15.07
N LYS A 189 -8.51 5.39 16.24
CA LYS A 189 -8.53 4.31 17.25
C LYS A 189 -9.28 3.05 16.84
N LYS A 190 -10.07 3.12 15.77
CA LYS A 190 -10.88 2.01 15.30
C LYS A 190 -10.99 2.03 13.79
N PHE A 191 -10.79 0.89 13.17
CA PHE A 191 -10.98 0.64 11.77
C PHE A 191 -11.59 -0.75 11.58
N LYS A 192 -12.71 -0.80 10.86
CA LYS A 192 -13.37 -2.03 10.46
C LYS A 192 -14.16 -1.78 9.19
N VAL A 193 -14.27 -2.81 8.35
CA VAL A 193 -15.21 -2.79 7.22
C VAL A 193 -16.24 -3.90 7.36
N GLU A 194 -17.46 -3.65 6.89
CA GLU A 194 -18.51 -4.68 6.84
C GLU A 194 -18.31 -5.67 5.68
N HIS A 195 -19.15 -6.70 5.62
CA HIS A 195 -19.18 -7.67 4.53
C HIS A 195 -19.54 -7.03 3.18
N GLU A 196 -19.21 -7.69 2.06
CA GLU A 196 -19.55 -7.23 0.70
C GLU A 196 -21.05 -6.90 0.51
N LYS A 197 -21.93 -7.68 1.14
CA LYS A 197 -23.40 -7.47 1.13
C LYS A 197 -23.80 -6.12 1.72
N GLN A 198 -22.99 -5.55 2.60
CA GLN A 198 -23.14 -4.21 3.16
C GLN A 198 -22.20 -3.20 2.50
N TYR A 199 -21.67 -3.54 1.32
CA TYR A 199 -20.79 -2.72 0.50
C TYR A 199 -19.52 -2.29 1.23
N TYR A 200 -18.92 -3.18 2.03
CA TYR A 200 -17.69 -2.89 2.77
C TYR A 200 -17.75 -1.58 3.58
N ARG A 201 -18.91 -1.30 4.19
CA ARG A 201 -19.17 -0.08 4.96
C ARG A 201 -18.07 0.17 6.00
N LEU A 202 -17.56 1.40 6.06
CA LEU A 202 -16.49 1.78 6.97
C LEU A 202 -17.00 2.10 8.37
N HIS A 203 -16.44 1.43 9.38
CA HIS A 203 -16.56 1.76 10.79
C HIS A 203 -15.23 2.36 11.25
N LEU A 204 -15.20 3.69 11.36
CA LEU A 204 -14.01 4.45 11.72
C LEU A 204 -14.21 5.15 13.07
N GLY A 205 -13.26 4.97 13.98
CA GLY A 205 -13.22 5.65 15.27
C GLY A 205 -12.98 7.16 15.15
N SER A 206 -12.90 7.85 16.28
CA SER A 206 -12.47 9.25 16.32
C SER A 206 -10.99 9.37 15.92
N LEU A 207 -10.64 10.52 15.36
CA LEU A 207 -9.24 10.91 15.17
C LEU A 207 -8.57 11.05 16.54
N ASP A 208 -7.42 10.43 16.71
CA ASP A 208 -6.61 10.43 17.94
C ASP A 208 -5.38 11.34 17.80
N LYS A 209 -4.67 11.25 16.67
CA LYS A 209 -3.51 12.09 16.35
C LYS A 209 -3.65 12.62 14.92
N GLY A 210 -3.18 13.85 14.68
CA GLY A 210 -3.27 14.54 13.40
C GLY A 210 -4.07 15.85 13.49
N THR A 211 -4.18 16.57 12.38
CA THR A 211 -4.96 17.81 12.30
C THR A 211 -6.04 17.66 11.23
N GLY A 212 -7.27 18.07 11.58
CA GLY A 212 -8.44 17.98 10.69
C GLY A 212 -8.91 16.55 10.42
N ASP A 213 -10.09 16.18 10.94
CA ASP A 213 -10.73 14.88 10.65
C ASP A 213 -11.21 14.83 9.19
N THR A 214 -10.28 14.56 8.28
CA THR A 214 -10.50 14.57 6.83
C THR A 214 -11.41 13.41 6.38
N LEU A 215 -11.44 12.31 7.15
CA LEU A 215 -12.28 11.14 6.88
C LEU A 215 -13.66 11.20 7.54
N ARG A 216 -14.00 12.31 8.21
CA ARG A 216 -15.29 12.45 8.90
C ARG A 216 -16.48 12.09 8.01
N GLU A 217 -16.46 12.54 6.75
CA GLU A 217 -17.54 12.31 5.79
C GLU A 217 -17.58 10.88 5.24
N SER A 218 -16.51 10.10 5.42
CA SER A 218 -16.43 8.68 5.04
C SER A 218 -16.86 7.74 6.16
N ARG A 219 -16.93 8.22 7.41
CA ARG A 219 -17.33 7.42 8.57
C ARG A 219 -18.76 6.91 8.41
N GLY A 220 -18.93 5.58 8.50
CA GLY A 220 -20.24 4.91 8.36
C GLY A 220 -20.71 4.76 6.92
N MET A 221 -19.95 5.22 5.93
CA MET A 221 -20.38 5.22 4.53
C MET A 221 -20.06 3.88 3.83
N PRO A 222 -20.90 3.45 2.87
CA PRO A 222 -20.59 2.30 2.02
C PRO A 222 -19.44 2.60 1.06
N PHE A 223 -18.68 1.58 0.70
CA PHE A 223 -17.71 1.66 -0.39
C PHE A 223 -18.44 1.74 -1.73
N GLY A 224 -17.89 2.51 -2.67
CA GLY A 224 -18.41 2.62 -4.02
C GLY A 224 -17.28 2.74 -5.05
N THR A 225 -17.54 2.23 -6.25
CA THR A 225 -16.69 2.32 -7.44
C THR A 225 -17.50 2.91 -8.61
N PHE A 226 -16.89 3.07 -9.78
CA PHE A 226 -17.58 3.63 -10.93
C PHE A 226 -18.77 2.76 -11.40
N ASP A 227 -18.67 1.45 -11.22
CA ASP A 227 -19.63 0.42 -11.67
C ASP A 227 -20.58 -0.07 -10.57
N ARG A 228 -20.31 0.23 -9.28
CA ARG A 228 -21.15 -0.24 -8.17
C ARG A 228 -21.15 0.73 -6.99
N GLN A 229 -22.32 1.24 -6.63
CA GLN A 229 -22.55 2.08 -5.46
C GLN A 229 -23.97 1.87 -4.93
N ARG A 230 -24.15 1.86 -3.60
CA ARG A 230 -25.45 1.60 -2.95
C ARG A 230 -26.44 2.76 -3.09
N ASP A 231 -25.94 4.00 -2.99
CA ASP A 231 -26.72 5.23 -3.04
C ASP A 231 -26.19 6.13 -4.16
N ALA A 232 -26.19 5.64 -5.40
CA ALA A 232 -25.78 6.44 -6.55
C ALA A 232 -26.82 7.53 -6.85
N ILE A 233 -26.39 8.75 -7.17
CA ILE A 233 -27.26 9.71 -7.84
C ILE A 233 -27.58 9.10 -9.22
N GLU A 234 -28.84 9.17 -9.66
CA GLU A 234 -29.35 8.45 -10.85
C GLU A 234 -28.51 8.65 -12.13
N THR A 235 -27.75 9.74 -12.21
CA THR A 235 -26.95 10.10 -13.39
C THR A 235 -25.47 9.75 -13.30
N LEU A 236 -24.89 9.58 -12.10
CA LEU A 236 -23.44 9.34 -11.94
C LEU A 236 -23.08 8.79 -10.55
N THR A 237 -22.27 7.73 -10.51
CA THR A 237 -21.67 7.22 -9.27
C THR A 237 -20.54 8.13 -8.78
N CYS A 238 -20.35 8.20 -7.46
CA CYS A 238 -19.24 8.97 -6.89
C CYS A 238 -17.88 8.42 -7.31
N GLY A 239 -17.78 7.10 -7.50
CA GLY A 239 -16.55 6.47 -7.99
C GLY A 239 -16.22 6.86 -9.43
N ALA A 240 -17.23 7.08 -10.29
CA ALA A 240 -17.03 7.63 -11.62
C ALA A 240 -16.60 9.11 -11.56
N TRP A 241 -17.25 9.89 -10.68
CA TRP A 241 -16.90 11.31 -10.46
C TRP A 241 -15.45 11.48 -9.97
N TRP A 242 -15.03 10.73 -8.96
CA TRP A 242 -13.69 10.81 -8.37
C TRP A 242 -12.64 9.90 -9.03
N ARG A 243 -13.01 9.14 -10.07
CA ARG A 243 -12.16 8.17 -10.77
C ARG A 243 -11.42 7.23 -9.81
N SER A 244 -12.12 6.72 -8.81
CA SER A 244 -11.53 5.89 -7.75
C SER A 244 -12.61 5.12 -7.00
N GLY A 245 -12.17 4.20 -6.13
CA GLY A 245 -13.02 3.56 -5.14
C GLY A 245 -12.77 4.14 -3.76
N TRP A 246 -13.85 4.45 -3.04
CA TRP A 246 -13.79 5.00 -1.68
C TRP A 246 -15.10 4.81 -0.92
N TRP A 247 -15.10 5.15 0.37
CA TRP A 247 -16.30 5.26 1.18
C TRP A 247 -16.97 6.62 0.98
N TYR A 248 -17.85 6.68 -0.02
CA TYR A 248 -18.53 7.92 -0.43
C TYR A 248 -19.85 8.11 0.32
N ASN A 249 -20.10 9.34 0.77
CA ASN A 249 -21.43 9.75 1.18
C ASN A 249 -22.33 10.03 -0.04
N GLN A 250 -23.63 10.19 0.19
CA GLN A 250 -24.63 10.44 -0.86
C GLN A 250 -24.40 11.73 -1.65
N LYS A 251 -23.63 12.68 -1.09
CA LYS A 251 -23.28 13.95 -1.74
C LYS A 251 -21.99 13.84 -2.56
N CYS A 252 -21.41 12.65 -2.71
CA CYS A 252 -20.09 12.42 -3.31
C CYS A 252 -19.01 13.35 -2.74
N SER A 253 -19.07 13.63 -1.43
CA SER A 253 -18.03 14.43 -0.78
C SER A 253 -16.68 13.74 -0.95
N TYR A 254 -15.61 14.53 -1.08
CA TYR A 254 -14.26 14.01 -1.28
C TYR A 254 -13.84 13.03 -0.19
N GLY A 255 -14.25 13.26 1.07
CA GLY A 255 -14.10 12.31 2.17
C GLY A 255 -12.66 11.86 2.43
N GLY A 256 -11.68 12.70 2.11
CA GLY A 256 -10.25 12.35 2.22
C GLY A 256 -9.82 11.22 1.30
N ASN A 257 -10.43 11.09 0.12
CA ASN A 257 -10.16 10.00 -0.81
C ASN A 257 -8.71 10.00 -1.33
N LEU A 258 -7.88 9.12 -0.77
CA LEU A 258 -6.47 8.93 -1.15
C LEU A 258 -6.29 8.07 -2.41
N ASN A 259 -7.38 7.56 -3.00
CA ASN A 259 -7.35 6.72 -4.19
C ASN A 259 -7.56 7.53 -5.49
N VAL A 260 -7.82 8.84 -5.40
CA VAL A 260 -7.89 9.71 -6.59
C VAL A 260 -6.55 9.77 -7.35
N PRO A 261 -6.55 10.23 -8.62
CA PRO A 261 -5.31 10.54 -9.33
C PRO A 261 -4.47 11.56 -8.57
N PHE A 262 -3.14 11.37 -8.50
CA PHE A 262 -2.23 12.32 -7.84
C PHE A 262 -2.16 13.68 -8.53
N LYS A 263 -2.17 13.66 -9.86
CA LYS A 263 -2.06 14.86 -10.68
C LYS A 263 -3.46 15.37 -11.06
N PRO A 264 -3.63 16.69 -11.19
CA PRO A 264 -4.84 17.25 -11.76
C PRO A 264 -5.14 16.65 -13.13
N VAL A 265 -6.41 16.35 -13.38
CA VAL A 265 -6.87 15.92 -14.71
C VAL A 265 -7.26 17.17 -15.48
N ALA A 266 -6.53 17.48 -16.55
CA ALA A 266 -6.59 18.77 -17.29
C ALA A 266 -8.00 19.17 -17.81
N ARG A 267 -8.99 18.27 -17.77
CA ARG A 267 -10.38 18.50 -18.17
C ARG A 267 -11.41 18.24 -17.07
N SER A 268 -10.98 18.11 -15.81
CA SER A 268 -11.87 17.84 -14.68
C SER A 268 -11.52 18.74 -13.51
N SER A 269 -12.24 19.86 -13.40
CA SER A 269 -11.97 20.93 -12.43
C SER A 269 -12.06 20.48 -10.97
N HIS A 270 -12.81 19.40 -10.69
CA HIS A 270 -12.90 18.79 -9.35
C HIS A 270 -11.74 17.82 -9.04
N LEU A 271 -11.13 17.20 -10.06
CA LEU A 271 -9.99 16.29 -9.90
C LEU A 271 -8.68 17.07 -9.86
N LYS A 272 -8.40 17.69 -8.71
CA LYS A 272 -7.21 18.53 -8.50
C LYS A 272 -6.02 17.80 -7.86
N GLY A 273 -6.01 16.47 -7.85
CA GLY A 273 -5.03 15.68 -7.13
C GLY A 273 -5.51 15.21 -5.75
N VAL A 274 -4.65 14.47 -5.04
CA VAL A 274 -4.89 14.04 -3.66
C VAL A 274 -4.83 15.25 -2.73
N LYS A 275 -5.83 15.39 -1.87
CA LYS A 275 -5.95 16.44 -0.87
C LYS A 275 -6.08 15.84 0.52
N TRP A 276 -5.60 16.54 1.53
CA TRP A 276 -5.82 16.17 2.92
C TRP A 276 -6.08 17.44 3.73
N GLY A 277 -7.05 17.40 4.63
CA GLY A 277 -7.50 18.53 5.44
C GLY A 277 -6.46 18.91 6.49
N ILE A 278 -5.31 19.40 6.05
CA ILE A 278 -4.22 19.86 6.90
C ILE A 278 -4.31 21.38 6.94
N SER A 279 -4.27 21.94 8.15
CA SER A 279 -4.24 23.37 8.48
C SER A 279 -3.86 24.29 7.32
N GLN A 280 -4.78 25.19 6.94
CA GLN A 280 -4.67 26.21 5.88
C GLN A 280 -3.67 27.33 6.20
N THR A 281 -2.57 27.06 6.91
CA THR A 281 -1.76 28.12 7.53
C THR A 281 -1.05 29.05 6.53
N GLN A 282 -1.03 28.77 5.23
CA GLN A 282 -0.38 29.63 4.22
C GLN A 282 -1.11 29.71 2.87
N GLY A 283 -2.41 29.44 2.81
CA GLY A 283 -3.21 29.65 1.58
C GLY A 283 -2.88 28.74 0.38
N GLN A 284 -1.91 27.82 0.49
CA GLN A 284 -1.65 26.76 -0.48
C GLN A 284 -1.70 25.38 0.19
N GLU A 285 -2.51 24.47 -0.37
CA GLU A 285 -2.51 23.07 0.03
C GLU A 285 -1.23 22.41 -0.50
N PRO A 286 -0.37 21.81 0.35
CA PRO A 286 0.85 21.18 -0.12
C PRO A 286 0.53 19.96 -0.98
N THR A 287 1.23 19.82 -2.11
CA THR A 287 1.07 18.67 -3.00
C THR A 287 1.48 17.38 -2.28
N ILE A 288 0.54 16.45 -2.14
CA ILE A 288 0.79 15.13 -1.59
C ILE A 288 1.42 14.26 -2.68
N MET A 289 2.63 13.75 -2.40
CA MET A 289 3.42 12.95 -3.33
C MET A 289 3.35 11.47 -3.00
N GLN A 290 3.19 11.12 -1.73
CA GLN A 290 3.08 9.74 -1.27
C GLN A 290 2.00 9.61 -0.21
N THR A 291 1.28 8.50 -0.24
CA THR A 291 0.30 8.14 0.80
C THR A 291 0.50 6.70 1.19
N ARG A 292 0.37 6.42 2.48
CA ARG A 292 0.28 5.06 2.99
C ARG A 292 -0.85 4.99 3.99
N VAL A 293 -1.68 3.96 3.86
CA VAL A 293 -2.73 3.64 4.82
C VAL A 293 -2.41 2.27 5.40
N MET A 294 -2.42 2.17 6.72
CA MET A 294 -2.02 0.97 7.45
C MET A 294 -3.03 0.69 8.55
N ILE A 295 -3.18 -0.59 8.90
CA ILE A 295 -3.99 -1.03 10.03
C ILE A 295 -3.18 -1.94 10.94
N ARG A 296 -3.46 -1.91 12.24
CA ARG A 296 -2.78 -2.74 13.24
C ARG A 296 -3.78 -3.23 14.26
N ARG A 297 -3.62 -4.46 14.74
CA ARG A 297 -4.45 -5.02 15.80
C ARG A 297 -4.10 -4.37 17.15
N VAL A 298 -5.12 -3.98 17.92
CA VAL A 298 -4.98 -3.37 19.26
C VAL A 298 -5.38 -4.32 20.38
#